data_AF-A0A956J6V4-F1
#
_entry.id   AF-A0A956J6V4-F1
#
_cell.length_a   1.000
_cell.length_b   1.000
_cell.length_c   1.000
_cell.angle_alpha   90.00
_cell.angle_beta   90.00
_cell.angle_gamma   90.00
#
_symmetry.space_group_name_H-M   'P 1'
#
loop_
_entity.id
_entity.type
_entity.pdbx_description
1 polymer ?
#
loop_
_entity_poly.entity_id
_entity_poly.type
_entity_poly.pdbx_seq_one_letter_code
_entity_poly.pdbx_strand_id
1 'polypeptide(L)'
;RWMFAVLLATALLSVASYVIHRPRIQVLNLTEHSLALEVDGEIVARISVTSQESPDAGVVLRLPAGRRHFRALQHAGSPEQQVVAEADLTLQGATRHLYAPAADAYCFWLERIGYGRGNAAAARPGAVERLPLGNPLHFWAFPQPPDVWLAPPPEPLLDDARSSGGEVTALRQARCIDAPKDAQH
;
A
#
# COMPACT_ATOMS: atom_id res chain seq x y z
N ARG A 1 43.66 4.16 1.29
CA ARG A 1 42.72 4.18 0.14
C ARG A 1 41.88 2.90 0.06
N TRP A 2 42.49 1.71 0.11
CA TRP A 2 41.75 0.44 0.06
C TRP A 2 40.79 0.20 1.25
N MET A 3 41.19 0.52 2.49
CA MET A 3 40.29 0.45 3.66
C MET A 3 39.00 1.26 3.50
N PHE A 4 39.08 2.46 2.92
CA PHE A 4 37.89 3.29 2.66
C PHE A 4 36.97 2.64 1.63
N ALA A 5 37.52 2.01 0.59
CA ALA A 5 36.73 1.28 -0.39
C ALA A 5 36.04 0.06 0.22
N VAL A 6 36.73 -0.69 1.09
CA VAL A 6 36.14 -1.83 1.80
C VAL A 6 35.03 -1.39 2.76
N LEU A 7 35.27 -0.34 3.56
CA LEU A 7 34.24 0.18 4.48
C LEU A 7 33.01 0.67 3.72
N LEU A 8 33.20 1.40 2.61
CA LEU A 8 32.10 1.85 1.77
C LEU A 8 31.32 0.68 1.17
N ALA A 9 32.00 -0.34 0.63
CA ALA A 9 31.36 -1.51 0.06
C ALA A 9 30.54 -2.28 1.11
N THR A 10 31.09 -2.50 2.30
CA THR A 10 30.38 -3.16 3.41
C THR A 10 29.17 -2.36 3.88
N ALA A 11 29.30 -1.04 3.97
CA ALA A 11 28.18 -0.16 4.32
C ALA A 11 27.06 -0.26 3.27
N LEU A 12 27.40 -0.20 1.97
CA LEU A 12 26.44 -0.34 0.87
C LEU A 12 25.75 -1.71 0.88
N LEU A 13 26.50 -2.79 1.08
CA LEU A 13 25.96 -4.15 1.19
C LEU A 13 25.01 -4.29 2.38
N SER A 14 25.35 -3.67 3.51
CA SER A 14 24.52 -3.71 4.73
C SER A 14 23.20 -2.95 4.51
N VAL A 15 23.26 -1.77 3.89
CA VAL A 15 22.06 -0.99 3.55
C VAL A 15 21.19 -1.73 2.52
N ALA A 16 21.80 -2.28 1.47
CA ALA A 16 21.09 -3.05 0.45
C ALA A 16 20.40 -4.28 1.08
N SER A 17 21.12 -5.04 1.89
CA SER A 17 20.60 -6.19 2.64
C SER A 17 19.41 -5.80 3.53
N TYR A 18 19.56 -4.72 4.30
CA TYR A 18 18.48 -4.21 5.15
C TYR A 18 17.23 -3.86 4.33
N VAL A 19 17.38 -3.17 3.20
CA VAL A 19 16.25 -2.75 2.35
C VAL A 19 15.56 -3.94 1.69
N ILE A 20 16.33 -4.92 1.21
CA ILE A 20 15.81 -6.11 0.51
C ILE A 20 15.08 -7.03 1.49
N HIS A 21 15.69 -7.32 2.64
CA HIS A 21 15.13 -8.27 3.61
C HIS A 21 14.09 -7.66 4.55
N ARG A 22 13.88 -6.34 4.50
CA ARG A 22 12.83 -5.67 5.28
C ARG A 22 11.90 -4.85 4.37
N PRO A 23 10.93 -5.51 3.70
CA PRO A 23 9.97 -4.83 2.85
C PRO A 23 9.19 -3.75 3.58
N ARG A 24 8.68 -2.79 2.80
CA ARG A 24 7.82 -1.72 3.31
C ARG A 24 6.38 -2.21 3.32
N ILE A 25 5.68 -1.99 4.43
CA ILE A 25 4.27 -2.30 4.59
C ILE A 25 3.59 -1.01 5.05
N GLN A 26 2.64 -0.53 4.29
CA GLN A 26 1.75 0.55 4.71
C GLN A 26 0.52 -0.07 5.35
N VAL A 27 0.25 0.29 6.60
CA VAL A 27 -0.88 -0.25 7.36
C VAL A 27 -1.90 0.84 7.55
N LEU A 28 -3.12 0.63 7.04
CA LEU A 28 -4.23 1.56 7.15
C LEU A 28 -5.14 1.14 8.30
N ASN A 29 -5.68 2.12 9.01
CA ASN A 29 -6.71 1.88 10.00
C ASN A 29 -7.98 2.57 9.55
N LEU A 30 -8.90 1.80 8.98
CA LEU A 30 -10.18 2.29 8.46
C LEU A 30 -11.33 2.08 9.46
N THR A 31 -11.01 1.70 10.71
CA THR A 31 -11.97 1.53 11.80
C THR A 31 -12.25 2.88 12.48
N GLU A 32 -13.18 2.91 13.42
CA GLU A 32 -13.56 4.13 14.16
C GLU A 32 -12.61 4.46 15.33
N HIS A 33 -11.69 3.55 15.67
CA HIS A 33 -10.83 3.66 16.84
C HIS A 33 -9.36 3.44 16.48
N SER A 34 -8.44 3.95 17.31
CA SER A 34 -7.01 3.66 17.11
C SER A 34 -6.72 2.18 17.34
N LEU A 35 -5.80 1.66 16.52
CA LEU A 35 -5.36 0.26 16.60
C LEU A 35 -3.92 0.20 17.08
N ALA A 36 -3.58 -0.82 17.86
CA ALA A 36 -2.21 -1.27 18.02
C ALA A 36 -1.98 -2.46 17.08
N LEU A 37 -0.87 -2.42 16.35
CA LEU A 37 -0.45 -3.55 15.52
C LEU A 37 0.58 -4.37 16.29
N GLU A 38 0.23 -5.62 16.53
CA GLU A 38 1.12 -6.64 17.09
C GLU A 38 1.61 -7.54 15.96
N VAL A 39 2.92 -7.81 15.94
CA VAL A 39 3.56 -8.72 14.99
C VAL A 39 4.41 -9.70 15.77
N ASP A 40 4.17 -11.00 15.57
CA ASP A 40 4.87 -12.09 16.27
C ASP A 40 4.87 -11.92 17.81
N GLY A 41 3.79 -11.36 18.37
CA GLY A 41 3.62 -11.13 19.81
C GLY A 41 4.19 -9.81 20.35
N GLU A 42 4.76 -8.95 19.49
CA GLU A 42 5.29 -7.64 19.88
C GLU A 42 4.47 -6.50 19.26
N ILE A 43 4.09 -5.49 20.07
CA ILE A 43 3.45 -4.28 19.54
C ILE A 43 4.50 -3.44 18.78
N VAL A 44 4.37 -3.41 17.46
CA VAL A 44 5.31 -2.69 16.58
C VAL A 44 4.84 -1.28 16.22
N ALA A 45 3.54 -1.00 16.33
CA ALA A 45 2.99 0.30 15.96
C ALA A 45 1.66 0.60 16.65
N ARG A 46 1.35 1.90 16.78
CA ARG A 46 -0.02 2.40 17.01
C ARG A 46 -0.46 3.18 15.78
N ILE A 47 -1.66 2.91 15.30
CA ILE A 47 -2.18 3.38 14.02
C ILE A 47 -3.43 4.21 14.30
N SER A 48 -3.32 5.52 14.06
CA SER A 48 -4.46 6.44 14.14
C SER A 48 -5.49 6.12 13.06
N VAL A 49 -6.74 6.45 13.33
CA VAL A 49 -7.83 6.33 12.36
C VAL A 49 -7.52 7.13 11.10
N THR A 50 -7.78 6.53 9.96
CA THR A 50 -7.70 7.16 8.64
C THR A 50 -8.95 6.82 7.86
N SER A 51 -9.62 7.82 7.28
CA SER A 51 -10.85 7.61 6.50
C SER A 51 -10.75 8.15 5.08
N GLN A 52 -9.65 8.81 4.73
CA GLN A 52 -9.47 9.49 3.45
C GLN A 52 -8.35 8.86 2.64
N GLU A 53 -8.49 8.92 1.32
CA GLU A 53 -7.38 8.71 0.39
C GLU A 53 -6.30 9.76 0.66
N SER A 54 -5.17 9.33 1.20
CA SER A 54 -3.98 10.15 1.35
C SER A 54 -2.72 9.28 1.20
N PRO A 55 -1.67 9.76 0.50
CA PRO A 55 -0.38 9.06 0.43
C PRO A 55 0.24 8.80 1.81
N ASP A 56 -0.04 9.69 2.77
CA ASP A 56 0.46 9.63 4.14
C ASP A 56 -0.50 8.89 5.09
N ALA A 57 -1.57 8.28 4.57
CA ALA A 57 -2.52 7.55 5.40
C ALA A 57 -1.87 6.34 6.08
N GLY A 58 -2.17 6.15 7.36
CA GLY A 58 -1.76 5.00 8.13
C GLY A 58 -0.32 5.12 8.66
N VAL A 59 0.35 3.98 8.79
CA VAL A 59 1.74 3.90 9.26
C VAL A 59 2.56 3.03 8.30
N VAL A 60 3.78 3.47 8.00
CA VAL A 60 4.73 2.70 7.18
C VAL A 60 5.72 1.98 8.08
N LEU A 61 5.78 0.66 7.95
CA LEU A 61 6.68 -0.22 8.71
C LEU A 61 7.69 -0.91 7.79
N ARG A 62 8.85 -1.27 8.36
CA ARG A 62 9.83 -2.15 7.74
C ARG A 62 10.04 -3.39 8.61
N LEU A 63 9.39 -4.48 8.23
CA LEU A 63 9.42 -5.74 8.96
C LEU A 63 10.24 -6.78 8.20
N PRO A 64 10.90 -7.73 8.87
CA PRO A 64 11.66 -8.78 8.18
C PRO A 64 10.76 -9.65 7.31
N ALA A 65 11.23 -9.92 6.08
CA ALA A 65 10.56 -10.79 5.12
C ALA A 65 10.29 -12.20 5.70
N GLY A 66 9.33 -12.90 5.09
CA GLY A 66 8.87 -14.23 5.50
C GLY A 66 7.46 -14.21 6.10
N ARG A 67 7.02 -15.37 6.61
CA ARG A 67 5.74 -15.52 7.30
C ARG A 67 5.80 -14.84 8.66
N ARG A 68 4.78 -14.06 8.98
CA ARG A 68 4.62 -13.30 10.21
C ARG A 68 3.19 -13.39 10.68
N HIS A 69 2.99 -13.43 11.98
CA HIS A 69 1.68 -13.43 12.59
C HIS A 69 1.29 -11.99 12.95
N PHE A 70 0.22 -11.47 12.36
CA PHE A 70 -0.26 -10.11 12.58
C PHE A 70 -1.56 -10.12 13.37
N ARG A 71 -1.63 -9.25 14.39
CA ARG A 71 -2.85 -8.98 15.15
C ARG A 71 -3.08 -7.48 15.22
N ALA A 72 -4.28 -7.05 14.87
CA ALA A 72 -4.74 -5.68 15.07
C ALA A 72 -5.61 -5.65 16.33
N LEU A 73 -5.18 -4.85 17.30
CA LEU A 73 -5.78 -4.76 18.62
C LEU A 73 -6.41 -3.40 18.82
N GLN A 74 -7.68 -3.38 19.21
CA GLN A 74 -8.35 -2.18 19.69
C GLN A 74 -8.19 -2.11 21.21
N HIS A 75 -8.10 -0.89 21.77
CA HIS A 75 -7.93 -0.66 23.21
C HIS A 75 -6.73 -1.39 23.84
N ALA A 76 -5.63 -1.57 23.09
CA ALA A 76 -4.47 -2.33 23.55
C ALA A 76 -3.87 -1.79 24.86
N GLY A 77 -3.68 -2.69 25.83
CA GLY A 77 -3.22 -2.37 27.19
C GLY A 77 -4.33 -2.02 28.17
N SER A 78 -5.60 -2.14 27.78
CA SER A 78 -6.76 -2.03 28.67
C SER A 78 -7.39 -3.41 28.97
N PRO A 79 -8.23 -3.52 30.01
CA PRO A 79 -9.05 -4.72 30.25
C PRO A 79 -10.05 -5.03 29.13
N GLU A 80 -10.36 -4.05 28.27
CA GLU A 80 -11.29 -4.15 27.14
C GLU A 80 -10.57 -4.41 25.81
N GLN A 81 -9.32 -4.87 25.86
CA GLN A 81 -8.56 -5.17 24.65
C GLN A 81 -9.30 -6.18 23.77
N GLN A 82 -9.49 -5.82 22.50
CA GLN A 82 -10.18 -6.66 21.52
C GLN A 82 -9.28 -6.89 20.30
N VAL A 83 -9.22 -8.13 19.83
CA VAL A 83 -8.63 -8.44 18.52
C VAL A 83 -9.67 -8.14 17.45
N VAL A 84 -9.39 -7.19 16.57
CA VAL A 84 -10.30 -6.82 15.47
C VAL A 84 -9.93 -7.49 14.15
N ALA A 85 -8.66 -7.86 13.98
CA ALA A 85 -8.20 -8.67 12.85
C ALA A 85 -6.97 -9.49 13.26
N GLU A 86 -6.86 -10.69 12.72
CA GLU A 86 -5.74 -11.61 12.96
C GLU A 86 -5.45 -12.40 11.68
N ALA A 87 -4.18 -12.46 11.28
CA ALA A 87 -3.79 -13.14 10.05
C ALA A 87 -2.32 -13.56 10.05
N ASP A 88 -2.02 -14.69 9.44
CA ASP A 88 -0.67 -15.07 9.06
C ASP A 88 -0.35 -14.54 7.66
N LEU A 89 0.52 -13.54 7.58
CA LEU A 89 0.86 -12.85 6.33
C LEU A 89 2.28 -13.20 5.89
N THR A 90 2.49 -13.34 4.59
CA THR A 90 3.84 -13.58 4.03
C THR A 90 4.37 -12.29 3.41
N LEU A 91 5.42 -11.74 4.01
CA LEU A 91 6.09 -10.54 3.55
C LEU A 91 7.15 -10.88 2.50
N GLN A 92 6.97 -10.41 1.27
CA GLN A 92 7.91 -10.64 0.18
C GLN A 92 9.07 -9.63 0.23
N GLY A 93 10.31 -10.10 0.13
CA GLY A 93 11.49 -9.21 0.10
C GLY A 93 11.46 -8.25 -1.09
N ALA A 94 12.01 -7.04 -0.91
CA ALA A 94 12.02 -5.97 -1.93
C ALA A 94 10.64 -5.52 -2.47
N THR A 95 9.54 -5.99 -1.89
CA THR A 95 8.17 -5.68 -2.31
C THR A 95 7.53 -4.63 -1.41
N ARG A 96 6.65 -3.79 -1.96
CA ARG A 96 5.77 -2.92 -1.17
C ARG A 96 4.47 -3.65 -0.87
N HIS A 97 3.97 -3.51 0.35
CA HIS A 97 2.73 -4.12 0.77
C HIS A 97 1.75 -3.07 1.30
N LEU A 98 0.47 -3.37 1.15
CA LEU A 98 -0.62 -2.70 1.84
C LEU A 98 -1.27 -3.72 2.78
N TYR A 99 -1.56 -3.30 4.00
CA TYR A 99 -2.39 -4.05 4.94
C TYR A 99 -3.48 -3.14 5.51
N ALA A 100 -4.73 -3.56 5.45
CA ALA A 100 -5.86 -2.81 5.98
C ALA A 100 -6.69 -3.72 6.91
N PRO A 101 -6.28 -3.93 8.17
CA PRO A 101 -7.02 -4.76 9.11
C PRO A 101 -8.46 -4.27 9.29
N ALA A 102 -9.41 -5.21 9.35
CA ALA A 102 -10.83 -4.94 9.57
C ALA A 102 -11.44 -3.95 8.56
N ALA A 103 -11.05 -4.06 7.28
CA ALA A 103 -11.48 -3.17 6.20
C ALA A 103 -12.67 -3.69 5.38
N ASP A 104 -13.54 -4.54 5.93
CA ASP A 104 -14.60 -5.23 5.18
C ASP A 104 -15.63 -4.29 4.52
N ALA A 105 -15.77 -3.07 5.04
CA ALA A 105 -16.65 -2.05 4.46
C ALA A 105 -15.98 -1.22 3.33
N TYR A 106 -14.71 -1.49 3.02
CA TYR A 106 -13.90 -0.73 2.07
C TYR A 106 -13.43 -1.58 0.91
N CYS A 107 -13.41 -0.94 -0.25
CA CYS A 107 -12.99 -1.53 -1.51
C CYS A 107 -11.71 -0.84 -1.95
N PHE A 108 -10.75 -1.64 -2.40
CA PHE A 108 -9.46 -1.20 -2.92
C PHE A 108 -9.36 -1.59 -4.38
N TRP A 109 -8.76 -0.73 -5.21
CA TRP A 109 -8.52 -1.05 -6.61
C TRP A 109 -7.26 -0.36 -7.12
N LEU A 110 -6.69 -0.91 -8.19
CA LEU A 110 -5.71 -0.20 -9.00
C LEU A 110 -6.45 0.47 -10.15
N GLU A 111 -6.17 1.75 -10.36
CA GLU A 111 -6.71 2.55 -11.44
C GLU A 111 -5.58 2.84 -12.42
N ARG A 112 -5.70 2.36 -13.66
CA ARG A 112 -4.72 2.55 -14.74
C ARG A 112 -5.21 3.56 -15.75
N ILE A 113 -4.38 4.54 -16.03
CA ILE A 113 -4.67 5.62 -16.97
C ILE A 113 -3.53 5.75 -17.97
N GLY A 114 -3.87 5.64 -19.26
CA GLY A 114 -2.97 5.92 -20.36
C GLY A 114 -2.94 7.43 -20.69
N TYR A 115 -1.75 8.00 -20.78
CA TYR A 115 -1.49 9.38 -21.20
C TYR A 115 -0.92 9.39 -22.62
N GLY A 116 -1.05 10.53 -23.31
CA GLY A 116 -0.49 10.78 -24.64
C GLY A 116 -1.47 10.57 -25.80
N ARG A 117 -1.14 11.11 -26.99
CA ARG A 117 -2.07 11.22 -28.14
C ARG A 117 -2.58 9.87 -28.67
N GLY A 118 -1.72 8.84 -28.69
CA GLY A 118 -2.10 7.51 -29.16
C GLY A 118 -3.12 6.82 -28.25
N ASN A 119 -3.00 7.07 -26.94
CA ASN A 119 -3.96 6.60 -25.95
C ASN A 119 -5.17 7.51 -25.90
N ALA A 120 -5.06 8.83 -26.05
CA ALA A 120 -6.19 9.76 -26.06
C ALA A 120 -7.12 9.60 -27.29
N ALA A 121 -6.58 9.16 -28.44
CA ALA A 121 -7.37 8.89 -29.65
C ALA A 121 -8.02 7.49 -29.65
N ALA A 122 -7.46 6.52 -28.92
CA ALA A 122 -8.01 5.17 -28.76
C ALA A 122 -8.87 5.03 -27.49
N ALA A 123 -8.61 5.84 -26.47
CA ALA A 123 -9.38 5.96 -25.25
C ALA A 123 -10.67 6.71 -25.58
N ARG A 124 -11.79 6.01 -25.49
CA ARG A 124 -13.05 6.69 -25.22
C ARG A 124 -12.84 7.63 -24.02
N PRO A 125 -13.47 8.82 -23.98
CA PRO A 125 -13.54 9.61 -22.76
C PRO A 125 -13.96 8.69 -21.60
N GLY A 126 -13.09 8.51 -20.60
CA GLY A 126 -13.34 7.59 -19.49
C GLY A 126 -12.79 6.15 -19.63
N ALA A 127 -11.85 5.86 -20.53
CA ALA A 127 -11.16 4.57 -20.58
C ALA A 127 -10.16 4.42 -19.42
N VAL A 128 -10.68 4.36 -18.21
CA VAL A 128 -9.94 4.07 -16.99
C VAL A 128 -10.14 2.59 -16.70
N GLU A 129 -9.05 1.82 -16.70
CA GLU A 129 -9.11 0.42 -16.27
C GLU A 129 -9.05 0.38 -14.75
N ARG A 130 -10.02 -0.30 -14.13
CA ARG A 130 -10.04 -0.54 -12.69
C ARG A 130 -9.86 -2.03 -12.43
N LEU A 131 -8.85 -2.35 -11.64
CA LEU A 131 -8.53 -3.71 -11.24
C LEU A 131 -8.81 -3.83 -9.74
N PRO A 132 -9.96 -4.41 -9.37
CA PRO A 132 -10.35 -4.48 -7.98
C PRO A 132 -9.40 -5.43 -7.23
N LEU A 133 -8.97 -5.04 -6.04
CA LEU A 133 -8.01 -5.77 -5.22
C LEU A 133 -8.74 -6.67 -4.22
N GLY A 134 -8.92 -7.93 -4.59
CA GLY A 134 -9.67 -8.90 -3.78
C GLY A 134 -8.72 -9.70 -2.90
N ASN A 135 -8.80 -9.53 -1.59
CA ASN A 135 -8.15 -10.43 -0.63
C ASN A 135 -8.94 -10.41 0.69
N PRO A 136 -9.47 -11.55 1.19
CA PRO A 136 -10.22 -11.58 2.44
C PRO A 136 -9.39 -11.18 3.68
N LEU A 137 -8.05 -11.22 3.58
CA LEU A 137 -7.16 -10.77 4.64
C LEU A 137 -6.79 -9.28 4.52
N HIS A 138 -7.32 -8.57 3.50
CA HIS A 138 -7.04 -7.17 3.22
C HIS A 138 -5.54 -6.86 3.18
N PHE A 139 -4.78 -7.78 2.58
CA PHE A 139 -3.34 -7.73 2.45
C PHE A 139 -2.93 -7.89 1.00
N TRP A 140 -2.12 -6.96 0.48
CA TRP A 140 -1.69 -6.96 -0.91
C TRP A 140 -0.21 -6.73 -1.01
N ALA A 141 0.44 -7.50 -1.87
CA ALA A 141 1.83 -7.33 -2.26
C ALA A 141 1.88 -6.75 -3.67
N PHE A 142 2.71 -5.72 -3.88
CA PHE A 142 2.87 -5.04 -5.16
C PHE A 142 4.31 -5.22 -5.66
N PRO A 143 4.59 -6.30 -6.43
CA PRO A 143 5.91 -6.49 -7.05
C PRO A 143 6.31 -5.31 -7.94
N GLN A 144 5.32 -4.74 -8.64
CA GLN A 144 5.41 -3.45 -9.29
C GLN A 144 4.56 -2.47 -8.47
N PRO A 145 5.17 -1.60 -7.65
CA PRO A 145 4.42 -0.66 -6.82
C PRO A 145 3.63 0.31 -7.72
N PRO A 146 2.36 0.63 -7.41
CA PRO A 146 1.66 1.71 -8.08
C PRO A 146 2.44 3.02 -7.97
N ASP A 147 2.38 3.81 -9.04
CA ASP A 147 3.04 5.11 -9.16
C ASP A 147 2.48 6.11 -8.15
N VAL A 148 1.18 6.05 -7.92
CA VAL A 148 0.44 6.90 -7.00
C VAL A 148 -0.20 6.05 -5.91
N TRP A 149 0.01 6.42 -4.65
CA TRP A 149 -0.47 5.66 -3.50
C TRP A 149 -1.64 6.39 -2.82
N LEU A 150 -2.82 5.78 -2.78
CA LEU A 150 -4.01 6.28 -2.09
C LEU A 150 -4.31 7.75 -2.43
N ALA A 151 -4.23 8.08 -3.72
CA ALA A 151 -4.49 9.40 -4.24
C ALA A 151 -4.94 9.29 -5.70
N PRO A 152 -5.72 10.26 -6.19
CA PRO A 152 -6.08 10.29 -7.60
C PRO A 152 -4.83 10.43 -8.47
N PRO A 153 -4.80 9.79 -9.66
CA PRO A 153 -3.74 9.99 -10.62
C PRO A 153 -3.70 11.46 -11.08
N PRO A 154 -2.53 11.99 -11.47
CA PRO A 154 -2.40 13.37 -11.92
C PRO A 154 -3.27 13.60 -13.17
N GLU A 155 -3.85 14.79 -13.28
CA GLU A 155 -4.66 15.14 -14.45
C GLU A 155 -3.83 15.08 -15.74
N PRO A 156 -4.41 14.59 -16.85
CA PRO A 156 -3.70 14.57 -18.12
C PRO A 156 -3.43 15.99 -18.60
N LEU A 157 -2.15 16.33 -18.80
CA LEU A 157 -1.72 17.56 -19.46
C LEU A 157 -2.03 17.45 -20.96
N LEU A 158 -3.27 17.74 -21.34
CA LEU A 158 -3.76 17.63 -22.73
C LEU A 158 -3.09 18.64 -23.68
N ASP A 159 -2.55 19.73 -23.16
CA ASP A 159 -1.99 20.84 -23.95
C ASP A 159 -0.47 20.74 -24.19
N ASP A 160 0.24 19.79 -23.56
CA ASP A 160 1.69 19.65 -23.78
C ASP A 160 1.98 18.70 -24.96
N ALA A 161 2.23 19.32 -26.11
CA ALA A 161 2.62 18.64 -27.35
C ALA A 161 3.94 17.85 -27.26
N ARG A 162 4.69 17.92 -26.16
CA ARG A 162 5.97 17.23 -25.97
C ARG A 162 5.86 15.93 -25.17
N SER A 163 4.69 15.62 -24.60
CA SER A 163 4.53 14.41 -23.78
C SER A 163 4.48 13.15 -24.65
N SER A 164 5.47 12.27 -24.49
CA SER A 164 5.62 11.02 -25.26
C SER A 164 4.61 9.92 -24.88
N GLY A 165 3.66 10.22 -24.00
CA GLY A 165 2.70 9.26 -23.47
C GLY A 165 3.27 8.38 -22.36
N GLY A 166 2.41 7.54 -21.79
CA GLY A 166 2.76 6.65 -20.68
C GLY A 166 1.51 6.04 -20.03
N GLU A 167 1.71 5.20 -19.03
CA GLU A 167 0.64 4.70 -18.16
C GLU A 167 0.98 5.08 -16.73
N VAL A 168 -0.04 5.49 -15.95
CA VAL A 168 0.08 5.67 -14.50
C VAL A 168 -0.87 4.70 -13.84
N THR A 169 -0.37 3.96 -12.86
CA THR A 169 -1.17 3.12 -11.98
C THR A 169 -1.32 3.80 -10.62
N ALA A 170 -2.55 4.10 -10.22
CA ALA A 170 -2.89 4.63 -8.91
C ALA A 170 -3.56 3.57 -8.04
N LEU A 171 -3.10 3.42 -6.79
CA LEU A 171 -3.83 2.67 -5.78
C LEU A 171 -4.91 3.56 -5.19
N ARG A 172 -6.14 3.07 -5.20
CA ARG A 172 -7.33 3.79 -4.75
C ARG A 172 -8.06 3.03 -3.66
N GLN A 173 -8.82 3.75 -2.85
CA GLN A 173 -9.73 3.19 -1.87
C GLN A 173 -11.01 4.02 -1.75
N ALA A 174 -12.10 3.38 -1.37
CA ALA A 174 -13.33 4.02 -0.93
C ALA A 174 -14.13 3.04 -0.07
N ARG A 175 -15.17 3.53 0.62
CA ARG A 175 -16.20 2.62 1.13
C ARG A 175 -16.82 1.89 -0.06
N CYS A 176 -17.13 0.61 0.08
CA CYS A 176 -17.64 -0.17 -1.06
C CYS A 176 -18.94 0.38 -1.65
N ILE A 177 -19.77 1.04 -0.83
CA ILE A 177 -20.99 1.73 -1.31
C ILE A 177 -20.70 2.92 -2.24
N ASP A 178 -19.55 3.56 -2.06
CA ASP A 178 -19.13 4.75 -2.82
C ASP A 178 -18.13 4.40 -3.94
N ALA A 179 -17.60 3.17 -3.93
CA ALA A 179 -16.65 2.70 -4.93
C ALA A 179 -17.32 2.55 -6.31
N PRO A 180 -16.59 2.78 -7.42
CA PRO A 180 -17.07 2.44 -8.75
C PRO A 180 -17.53 0.98 -8.84
N LYS A 181 -18.61 0.69 -9.58
CA LYS A 181 -19.18 -0.67 -9.65
C LYS A 181 -18.20 -1.72 -10.16
N ASP A 182 -17.31 -1.33 -11.06
CA ASP A 182 -16.21 -2.13 -11.61
C ASP A 182 -15.03 -2.30 -10.63
N ALA A 183 -15.02 -1.56 -9.52
CA ALA A 183 -14.05 -1.65 -8.44
C ALA A 183 -14.59 -2.39 -7.19
N GLN A 184 -15.89 -2.71 -7.15
CA GLN A 184 -16.52 -3.50 -6.09
C GLN A 184 -16.25 -5.00 -6.32
N HIS A 185 -15.96 -5.74 -5.24
CA HIS A 185 -15.86 -7.21 -5.23
C HIS A 185 -17.12 -7.85 -4.68
#